data_AF-A0A1F3SLX6-F1
#
_entry.id   AF-A0A1F3SLX6-F1
#
_cell.length_a   1.000
_cell.length_b   1.000
_cell.length_c   1.000
_cell.angle_alpha   90.00
_cell.angle_beta   90.00
_cell.angle_gamma   90.00
#
_symmetry.space_group_name_H-M   'P 1'
#
loop_
_entity.id
_entity.type
_entity.pdbx_description
1 polymer ?
#
loop_
_entity_poly.entity_id
_entity_poly.type
_entity_poly.pdbx_seq_one_letter_code
_entity_poly.pdbx_strand_id
1 'polypeptide(L)'
;MNPNVTTQALIEGIKDTLKWSQKSIASHIGVSETRLSQLLDRPFAEIRDGKIGKRLGALYSVVKALLKHEPLLADSPKAIAYSLTTPVVEDLNFEGFKLSCLMLIQQGTVDPTVLFPIAQKALETYKSGCEKHPIFQLSSIAK
;
A
#
# COMPACT_ATOMS: atom_id res chain seq x y z
N MET A 1 17.46 -4.50 -4.29
CA MET A 1 17.23 -3.80 -3.00
C MET A 1 18.51 -3.93 -2.19
N ASN A 2 19.05 -2.85 -1.62
CA ASN A 2 20.32 -2.88 -0.88
C ASN A 2 20.17 -3.78 0.36
N PRO A 3 21.08 -4.75 0.62
CA PRO A 3 20.96 -5.69 1.74
C PRO A 3 20.96 -5.03 3.12
N ASN A 4 21.41 -3.77 3.23
CA ASN A 4 21.52 -3.04 4.50
C ASN A 4 20.33 -2.13 4.81
N VAL A 5 19.24 -2.19 4.04
CA VAL A 5 18.06 -1.38 4.35
C VAL A 5 17.39 -1.94 5.62
N THR A 6 17.30 -1.10 6.65
CA THR A 6 16.64 -1.44 7.91
C THR A 6 15.13 -1.52 7.72
N THR A 7 14.46 -2.28 8.58
CA THR A 7 13.00 -2.32 8.62
C THR A 7 12.42 -0.93 8.88
N GLN A 8 13.09 -0.13 9.72
CA GLN A 8 12.76 1.26 9.96
C GLN A 8 12.75 2.09 8.67
N ALA A 9 13.76 1.98 7.81
CA ALA A 9 13.82 2.77 6.57
C ALA A 9 12.64 2.45 5.62
N LEU A 10 12.17 1.20 5.57
CA LEU A 10 10.95 0.86 4.82
C LEU A 10 9.72 1.52 5.42
N ILE A 11 9.58 1.44 6.75
CA ILE A 11 8.46 2.01 7.47
C ILE A 11 8.41 3.52 7.29
N GLU A 12 9.54 4.22 7.44
CA GLU A 12 9.61 5.66 7.19
C GLU A 12 9.25 6.00 5.75
N GLY A 13 9.72 5.23 4.76
CA GLY A 13 9.30 5.44 3.36
C GLY A 13 7.78 5.33 3.16
N ILE A 14 7.11 4.43 3.86
CA ILE A 14 5.65 4.30 3.84
C ILE A 14 4.99 5.47 4.58
N LYS A 15 5.49 5.80 5.79
CA LYS A 15 4.97 6.92 6.60
C LYS A 15 5.04 8.24 5.84
N ASP A 16 6.17 8.52 5.19
CA ASP A 16 6.37 9.75 4.45
C ASP A 16 5.46 9.86 3.23
N THR A 17 5.23 8.74 2.56
CA THR A 17 4.37 8.66 1.37
C THR A 17 2.88 8.76 1.74
N LEU A 18 2.43 8.01 2.73
CA LEU A 18 1.01 7.89 3.08
C LEU A 18 0.56 8.87 4.17
N LYS A 19 1.52 9.56 4.81
CA LYS A 19 1.31 10.33 6.05
C LYS A 19 0.65 9.49 7.15
N TRP A 20 0.97 8.19 7.18
CA TRP A 20 0.48 7.26 8.20
C TRP A 20 1.37 7.23 9.42
N SER A 21 0.78 6.91 10.57
CA SER A 21 1.52 6.59 11.79
C SER A 21 2.08 5.16 11.73
N GLN A 22 3.08 4.85 12.56
CA GLN A 22 3.55 3.47 12.72
C GLN A 22 2.41 2.54 13.16
N LYS A 23 1.57 3.00 14.09
CA LYS A 23 0.36 2.29 14.52
C LYS A 23 -0.57 1.93 13.36
N SER A 24 -0.81 2.87 12.45
CA SER A 24 -1.63 2.63 11.25
C SER A 24 -1.01 1.56 10.37
N ILE A 25 0.30 1.63 10.10
CA ILE A 25 1.01 0.62 9.31
C ILE A 25 0.92 -0.76 9.97
N ALA A 26 1.17 -0.84 11.29
CA ALA A 26 1.07 -2.09 12.05
C ALA A 26 -0.33 -2.71 11.92
N SER A 27 -1.37 -1.90 12.12
CA SER A 27 -2.76 -2.34 11.94
C SER A 27 -3.02 -2.86 10.53
N HIS A 28 -2.58 -2.13 9.50
CA HIS A 28 -2.81 -2.50 8.09
C HIS A 28 -2.04 -3.74 7.63
N ILE A 29 -0.92 -4.09 8.26
CA ILE A 29 -0.22 -5.38 8.01
C ILE A 29 -0.64 -6.48 8.99
N GLY A 30 -1.58 -6.20 9.90
CA GLY A 30 -2.16 -7.17 10.83
C GLY A 30 -1.20 -7.61 11.93
N VAL A 31 -0.45 -6.66 12.51
CA VAL A 31 0.47 -6.89 13.63
C VAL A 31 0.26 -5.81 14.71
N SER A 32 0.68 -6.09 15.95
CA SER A 32 0.68 -5.05 16.98
C SER A 32 1.81 -4.05 16.75
N GLU A 33 1.58 -2.80 17.15
CA GLU A 33 2.60 -1.74 17.08
C GLU A 33 3.85 -2.11 17.88
N THR A 34 3.70 -2.69 19.07
CA THR A 34 4.81 -3.20 19.88
C THR A 34 5.64 -4.23 19.13
N ARG A 35 4.99 -5.17 18.43
CA ARG A 35 5.69 -6.19 17.66
C ARG A 35 6.45 -5.59 16.47
N LEU A 36 5.90 -4.55 15.84
CA LEU A 36 6.58 -3.82 14.78
C LEU A 36 7.79 -3.04 15.32
N SER A 37 7.66 -2.39 16.48
CA SER A 37 8.75 -1.67 17.14
C SER A 37 9.96 -2.56 17.44
N GLN A 38 9.73 -3.81 17.86
CA GLN A 38 10.80 -4.79 18.13
C GLN A 38 11.64 -5.17 16.90
N LEU A 39 11.20 -4.80 15.69
CA LEU A 39 11.85 -5.20 14.44
C LEU A 39 12.52 -4.02 13.72
N LEU A 40 12.38 -2.79 14.21
CA LEU A 40 12.82 -1.57 13.49
C LEU A 40 14.31 -1.59 13.14
N ASP A 41 15.14 -1.94 14.11
CA ASP A 41 16.60 -1.94 13.97
C ASP A 41 17.15 -3.13 13.18
N ARG A 42 16.28 -4.12 12.88
CA ARG A 42 16.71 -5.30 12.14
C ARG A 42 16.80 -4.99 10.64
N PRO A 43 17.84 -5.49 9.94
CA PRO A 43 17.86 -5.50 8.49
C PRO A 43 16.60 -6.15 7.94
N PHE A 44 15.95 -5.50 6.96
CA PHE A 44 14.69 -6.02 6.42
C PHE A 44 14.86 -7.42 5.82
N ALA A 45 16.04 -7.71 5.25
CA ALA A 45 16.38 -9.02 4.70
C ALA A 45 16.21 -10.17 5.71
N GLU A 46 16.45 -9.93 7.01
CA GLU A 46 16.30 -10.97 8.05
C GLU A 46 14.85 -11.30 8.39
N ILE A 47 13.94 -10.34 8.21
CA ILE A 47 12.53 -10.53 8.55
C ILE A 47 11.66 -10.81 7.33
N ARG A 48 12.19 -10.57 6.12
CA ARG A 48 11.48 -10.58 4.84
C ARG A 48 10.67 -11.85 4.62
N ASP A 49 11.22 -13.00 4.97
CA ASP A 49 10.60 -14.30 4.66
C ASP A 49 9.55 -14.71 5.72
N GLY A 50 9.53 -14.02 6.85
CA GLY A 50 8.51 -14.16 7.89
C GLY A 50 7.21 -13.43 7.53
N LYS A 51 6.12 -13.81 8.22
CA LYS A 51 4.76 -13.25 8.01
C LYS A 51 4.74 -11.72 7.99
N ILE A 52 5.46 -11.07 8.91
CA ILE A 52 5.51 -9.60 9.03
C ILE A 52 6.29 -9.00 7.86
N GLY A 53 7.48 -9.52 7.56
CA GLY A 53 8.31 -9.00 6.47
C GLY A 53 7.66 -9.17 5.10
N LYS A 54 7.00 -10.30 4.85
CA LYS A 54 6.24 -10.53 3.60
C LYS A 54 5.15 -9.47 3.41
N ARG A 55 4.36 -9.18 4.45
CA ARG A 55 3.27 -8.20 4.39
C ARG A 55 3.76 -6.76 4.28
N LEU A 56 4.78 -6.40 5.06
CA LEU A 56 5.41 -5.08 4.99
C LEU A 56 6.04 -4.85 3.62
N GLY A 57 6.75 -5.86 3.10
CA GLY A 57 7.35 -5.84 1.78
C GLY A 57 6.31 -5.71 0.67
N ALA A 58 5.19 -6.42 0.77
CA ALA A 58 4.07 -6.31 -0.17
C ALA A 58 3.48 -4.89 -0.17
N LEU A 59 3.16 -4.35 1.01
CA LEU A 59 2.66 -2.98 1.16
C LEU A 59 3.63 -1.96 0.53
N TYR A 60 4.90 -2.03 0.89
CA TYR A 60 5.94 -1.15 0.35
C TYR A 60 6.01 -1.25 -1.18
N SER A 61 5.99 -2.48 -1.71
CA SER A 61 6.10 -2.74 -3.15
C SER A 61 4.92 -2.16 -3.93
N VAL A 62 3.69 -2.30 -3.42
CA VAL A 62 2.49 -1.73 -4.07
C VAL A 62 2.54 -0.21 -4.05
N VAL A 63 2.90 0.41 -2.92
CA VAL A 63 3.06 1.86 -2.81
C VAL A 63 4.09 2.38 -3.82
N LYS A 64 5.25 1.72 -3.93
CA LYS A 64 6.29 2.08 -4.91
C LYS A 64 5.81 1.86 -6.35
N ALA A 65 5.06 0.81 -6.62
CA ALA A 65 4.50 0.53 -7.95
C ALA A 65 3.49 1.62 -8.37
N LEU A 66 2.60 2.04 -7.45
CA LEU A 66 1.67 3.14 -7.69
C LEU A 66 2.40 4.44 -8.01
N LEU A 67 3.38 4.83 -7.20
CA LEU A 67 4.20 6.02 -7.45
C LEU A 67 5.01 5.94 -8.75
N LYS A 68 5.48 4.75 -9.13
CA LYS A 68 6.20 4.56 -10.39
C LYS A 68 5.26 4.69 -11.60
N HIS A 69 4.05 4.16 -11.48
CA HIS A 69 3.05 4.18 -12.54
C HIS A 69 2.44 5.58 -12.69
N GLU A 70 2.23 6.29 -11.58
CA GLU A 70 1.64 7.62 -11.55
C GLU A 70 2.39 8.51 -10.55
N PRO A 71 3.48 9.17 -10.99
CA PRO A 71 4.34 9.96 -10.10
C PRO A 71 3.64 11.12 -9.38
N LEU A 72 2.59 11.69 -9.98
CA LEU A 72 1.80 12.77 -9.40
C LEU A 72 1.06 12.36 -8.11
N LEU A 73 0.92 11.04 -7.84
CA LEU A 73 0.39 10.56 -6.58
C LEU A 73 1.27 10.92 -5.38
N ALA A 74 2.56 11.25 -5.59
CA ALA A 74 3.45 11.71 -4.53
C ALA A 74 2.89 12.93 -3.77
N ASP A 75 2.13 13.78 -4.47
CA ASP A 75 1.49 14.96 -3.90
C ASP A 75 0.09 14.66 -3.35
N SER A 76 -0.38 13.41 -3.46
CA SER A 76 -1.68 12.96 -2.97
C SER A 76 -1.60 11.69 -2.11
N PRO A 77 -1.06 11.77 -0.88
CA PRO A 77 -1.08 10.65 0.08
C PRO A 77 -2.48 10.04 0.26
N LYS A 78 -3.53 10.87 0.18
CA LYS A 78 -4.93 10.45 0.28
C LYS A 78 -5.36 9.55 -0.86
N ALA A 79 -4.96 9.84 -2.10
CA ALA A 79 -5.29 9.01 -3.26
C ALA A 79 -4.63 7.62 -3.14
N ILE A 80 -3.37 7.58 -2.69
CA ILE A 80 -2.67 6.32 -2.46
C ILE A 80 -3.35 5.55 -1.32
N ALA A 81 -3.64 6.19 -0.19
CA ALA A 81 -4.34 5.55 0.93
C ALA A 81 -5.72 5.01 0.50
N TYR A 82 -6.48 5.76 -0.29
CA TYR A 82 -7.76 5.31 -0.86
C TYR A 82 -7.58 4.07 -1.74
N SER A 83 -6.58 4.07 -2.63
CA SER A 83 -6.29 2.94 -3.52
C SER A 83 -5.99 1.65 -2.76
N LEU A 84 -5.38 1.76 -1.58
CA LEU A 84 -5.01 0.62 -0.75
C LEU A 84 -6.19 0.11 0.09
N THR A 85 -7.06 1.01 0.55
CA THR A 85 -8.12 0.73 1.54
C THR A 85 -9.48 0.43 0.91
N THR A 86 -9.73 0.88 -0.32
CA THR A 86 -11.05 0.75 -0.97
C THR A 86 -11.28 -0.68 -1.48
N PRO A 87 -12.38 -1.33 -1.07
CA PRO A 87 -12.70 -2.67 -1.56
C PRO A 87 -13.23 -2.67 -3.00
N VAL A 88 -12.57 -3.40 -3.91
CA VAL A 88 -12.91 -3.39 -5.35
C VAL A 88 -12.89 -4.75 -6.04
N VAL A 89 -12.49 -5.81 -5.33
CA VAL A 89 -12.49 -7.19 -5.83
C VAL A 89 -13.41 -8.04 -4.97
N GLU A 90 -14.22 -8.87 -5.60
CA GLU A 90 -15.13 -9.78 -4.89
C GLU A 90 -14.35 -10.88 -4.18
N ASP A 91 -14.73 -11.18 -2.96
CA ASP A 91 -14.26 -12.34 -2.23
C ASP A 91 -14.93 -13.58 -2.81
N LEU A 92 -14.13 -14.44 -3.44
CA LEU A 92 -14.63 -15.68 -4.04
C LEU A 92 -15.20 -16.65 -3.00
N ASN A 93 -14.88 -16.47 -1.71
CA ASN A 93 -15.36 -17.32 -0.62
C ASN A 93 -16.54 -16.70 0.14
N PHE A 94 -16.84 -15.43 -0.09
CA PHE A 94 -17.90 -14.69 0.62
C PHE A 94 -18.69 -13.86 -0.38
N GLU A 95 -19.77 -14.45 -0.90
CA GLU A 95 -20.60 -13.85 -1.93
C GLU A 95 -21.00 -12.40 -1.59
N GLY A 96 -20.66 -11.48 -2.50
CA GLY A 96 -20.98 -10.06 -2.39
C GLY A 96 -20.04 -9.23 -1.51
N PHE A 97 -19.13 -9.84 -0.73
CA PHE A 97 -18.11 -9.09 -0.02
C PHE A 97 -17.01 -8.65 -0.96
N LYS A 98 -16.56 -7.39 -0.83
CA LYS A 98 -15.40 -6.88 -1.55
C LYS A 98 -14.20 -6.78 -0.64
N LEU A 99 -13.03 -7.12 -1.17
CA LEU A 99 -11.73 -7.01 -0.52
C LEU A 99 -10.95 -5.82 -1.09
N SER A 100 -10.22 -5.15 -0.20
CA SER A 100 -9.24 -4.14 -0.55
C SER A 100 -7.83 -4.72 -0.62
N CYS A 101 -6.88 -3.97 -1.18
CA CYS A 101 -5.47 -4.36 -1.22
C CYS A 101 -4.93 -4.67 0.18
N LEU A 102 -5.27 -3.88 1.20
CA LEU A 102 -4.80 -4.11 2.57
C LEU A 102 -5.41 -5.36 3.21
N MET A 103 -6.69 -5.64 2.94
CA MET A 103 -7.32 -6.86 3.45
C MET A 103 -6.65 -8.11 2.88
N LEU A 104 -6.30 -8.09 1.59
CA LEU A 104 -5.56 -9.18 0.95
C LEU A 104 -4.16 -9.36 1.55
N ILE A 105 -3.45 -8.26 1.82
CA ILE A 105 -2.16 -8.31 2.53
C ILE A 105 -2.33 -8.92 3.93
N GLN A 106 -3.38 -8.54 4.67
CA GLN A 106 -3.69 -9.12 5.98
C GLN A 106 -4.07 -10.60 5.92
N GLN A 107 -4.67 -11.07 4.82
CA GLN A 107 -4.95 -12.48 4.58
C GLN A 107 -3.70 -13.26 4.14
N GLY A 108 -2.63 -12.58 3.71
CA GLY A 108 -1.36 -13.19 3.35
C GLY A 108 -1.03 -13.17 1.86
N THR A 109 -1.87 -12.52 1.04
CA THR A 109 -1.55 -12.26 -0.36
C THR A 109 -0.40 -11.25 -0.42
N VAL A 110 0.72 -11.67 -1.01
CA VAL A 110 1.94 -10.85 -1.10
C VAL A 110 2.50 -10.75 -2.51
N ASP A 111 1.78 -11.33 -3.48
CA ASP A 111 2.14 -11.27 -4.90
C ASP A 111 1.79 -9.88 -5.47
N PRO A 112 2.79 -9.09 -5.90
CA PRO A 112 2.55 -7.77 -6.49
C PRO A 112 1.72 -7.81 -7.77
N THR A 113 1.75 -8.93 -8.52
CA THR A 113 0.97 -9.09 -9.76
C THR A 113 -0.53 -9.14 -9.50
N VAL A 114 -0.93 -9.51 -8.27
CA VAL A 114 -2.32 -9.49 -7.81
C VAL A 114 -2.63 -8.16 -7.13
N LEU A 115 -1.77 -7.71 -6.22
CA LEU A 115 -2.07 -6.56 -5.37
C LEU A 115 -2.10 -5.23 -6.14
N PHE A 116 -1.19 -5.05 -7.11
CA PHE A 116 -1.10 -3.79 -7.84
C PHE A 116 -2.31 -3.50 -8.73
N PRO A 117 -2.81 -4.43 -9.57
CA PRO A 117 -4.04 -4.21 -10.34
C PRO A 117 -5.26 -3.86 -9.47
N ILE A 118 -5.34 -4.44 -8.27
CA ILE A 118 -6.42 -4.15 -7.32
C ILE A 118 -6.32 -2.72 -6.80
N ALA A 119 -5.12 -2.29 -6.41
CA ALA A 119 -4.89 -0.91 -6.00
C ALA A 119 -5.16 0.07 -7.16
N GLN A 120 -4.77 -0.25 -8.39
CA GLN A 120 -5.07 0.56 -9.56
C GLN A 120 -6.58 0.71 -9.81
N LYS A 121 -7.34 -0.38 -9.76
CA LYS A 121 -8.80 -0.34 -9.93
C LYS A 121 -9.48 0.56 -8.88
N ALA A 122 -9.01 0.49 -7.63
CA ALA A 122 -9.47 1.39 -6.57
C ALA A 122 -9.10 2.86 -6.86
N LEU A 123 -7.90 3.11 -7.37
CA LEU A 123 -7.48 4.45 -7.76
C LEU A 123 -8.29 5.00 -8.94
N GLU A 124 -8.63 4.19 -9.93
CA GLU A 124 -9.52 4.59 -11.03
C GLU A 124 -10.90 5.01 -10.52
N THR A 125 -11.46 4.24 -9.57
CA THR A 125 -12.72 4.58 -8.90
C THR A 125 -12.62 5.92 -8.17
N TYR A 126 -11.50 6.17 -7.50
CA TYR A 126 -11.22 7.46 -6.85
C TYR A 126 -11.25 8.61 -7.84
N LYS A 127 -10.55 8.46 -8.98
CA LYS A 127 -10.47 9.48 -10.02
C LYS A 127 -11.82 9.79 -10.63
N SER A 128 -12.62 8.77 -10.96
CA SER A 128 -13.96 8.96 -11.51
C SER A 128 -14.92 9.65 -10.55
N GLY A 129 -14.76 9.45 -9.22
CA GLY A 129 -15.54 10.18 -8.22
C GLY A 129 -15.04 11.61 -7.96
N CYS A 130 -13.80 11.91 -8.36
CA CYS A 130 -13.10 13.16 -8.06
C CYS A 130 -12.86 14.02 -9.31
N GLU A 131 -13.77 14.04 -10.30
CA GLU A 131 -13.64 14.78 -11.59
C GLU A 131 -13.25 16.28 -11.46
N LYS A 132 -13.20 16.83 -10.24
CA LYS A 132 -12.80 18.21 -9.93
C LYS A 132 -11.50 18.36 -9.13
N HIS A 133 -10.77 17.30 -8.80
CA HIS A 133 -9.55 17.42 -7.99
C HIS A 133 -8.34 17.85 -8.86
N PRO A 134 -7.59 18.91 -8.50
CA PRO A 134 -6.55 19.52 -9.36
C PRO A 134 -5.51 18.53 -9.90
N ILE A 135 -5.13 17.54 -9.08
CA ILE A 135 -4.13 16.51 -9.43
C ILE A 135 -4.59 15.64 -10.62
N PHE A 136 -5.90 15.42 -10.80
CA PHE A 136 -6.45 14.61 -11.90
C PHE A 136 -7.01 15.44 -13.06
N GLN A 137 -7.05 16.77 -12.91
CA GLN A 137 -7.45 17.67 -14.00
C GLN A 137 -6.31 17.92 -15.00
N LEU A 138 -5.05 17.81 -14.56
CA LEU A 138 -3.87 18.02 -15.41
C LEU A 138 -3.70 16.93 -16.49
N SER A 139 -4.22 15.72 -16.28
CA SER A 139 -4.18 14.64 -17.28
C SER A 139 -5.21 14.80 -18.42
N SER A 140 -6.16 15.74 -18.31
CA SER A 140 -7.18 15.99 -19.33
C SER A 140 -6.73 16.99 -20.41
N ILE A 141 -5.67 17.77 -20.14
CA ILE A 141 -5.25 18.90 -20.98
C ILE A 141 -4.17 18.49 -22.00
N ALA A 142 -3.65 17.26 -21.92
CA ALA A 142 -2.68 16.72 -22.88
C ALA A 142 -3.35 15.71 -23.84
N LYS A 143 -4.31 16.18 -24.62
CA LYS A 143 -4.82 15.48 -25.82
C LYS A 143 -4.68 16.38 -27.03
#